data_AF-A0A8J5MXU1-F1
#
_entry.id   AF-A0A8J5MXU1-F1
#
_cell.length_a   1.000
_cell.length_b   1.000
_cell.length_c   1.000
_cell.angle_alpha   90.00
_cell.angle_beta   90.00
_cell.angle_gamma   90.00
#
_symmetry.space_group_name_H-M   'P 1'
#
loop_
_entity.id
_entity.type
_entity.pdbx_description
1 polymer ?
#
loop_
_entity_poly.entity_id
_entity_poly.type
_entity_poly.pdbx_seq_one_letter_code
_entity_poly.pdbx_strand_id
1 'polypeptide(L)'
;MMSAEPDYGAALRIIKHLPTEELRDLMKNIASEQEMLLAANKSLAEFNLSLEPKLSQAKQNLITKYEAAAQLTEEVNTMKGEMDSTSGQYTADTLQALLQTAAHEIEEETENLVLSFLDKEQDVDEFLSEFLSKRKTAHLRRIKAEKIEDILNKQSSAHSAPYPAQPPASGGAGYGPNQWSSPYPTQPMNMPMPGYH
;
A
#
# COMPACT_ATOMS: atom_id res chain seq x y z
N MET A 1 10.88 39.75 18.33
CA MET A 1 11.86 40.74 17.87
C MET A 1 11.56 42.04 18.59
N MET A 2 12.47 42.54 19.42
CA MET A 2 12.32 43.82 20.10
C MET A 2 12.42 44.93 19.05
N SER A 3 11.30 45.60 18.76
CA SER A 3 11.34 46.84 17.99
C SER A 3 11.99 47.90 18.87
N ALA A 4 13.27 48.19 18.61
CA ALA A 4 13.94 49.33 19.23
C ALA A 4 13.15 50.59 18.85
N GLU A 5 12.67 51.34 19.84
CA GLU A 5 11.98 52.60 19.59
C GLU A 5 12.93 53.55 18.82
N PRO A 6 12.49 54.15 17.70
CA PRO A 6 13.34 55.07 16.96
C PRO A 6 13.68 56.27 17.85
N ASP A 7 14.97 56.61 17.98
CA ASP A 7 15.41 57.79 18.72
C ASP A 7 15.15 59.07 17.89
N TYR A 8 13.92 59.56 18.01
CA TYR A 8 13.46 60.78 17.34
C TYR A 8 14.23 62.03 17.80
N GLY A 9 14.79 62.03 19.02
CA GLY A 9 15.54 63.15 19.58
C GLY A 9 16.90 63.32 18.91
N ALA A 10 17.63 62.22 18.71
CA ALA A 10 18.87 62.19 17.95
C ALA A 10 18.63 62.60 16.47
N ALA A 11 17.57 62.07 15.86
CA ALA A 11 17.20 62.40 14.47
C ALA A 11 16.89 63.90 14.31
N LEU A 12 16.09 64.50 15.20
CA LEU A 12 15.76 65.93 15.16
C LEU A 12 16.99 66.84 15.29
N ARG A 13 17.98 66.43 16.11
CA ARG A 13 19.21 67.21 16.31
C ARG A 13 20.05 67.28 15.04
N ILE A 14 20.15 66.18 14.31
CA ILE A 14 20.85 66.08 13.03
C ILE A 14 20.12 66.92 11.97
N ILE A 15 18.79 66.80 11.89
CA ILE A 15 17.93 67.50 10.93
C ILE A 15 18.02 69.04 11.09
N LYS A 16 18.14 69.55 12.33
CA LYS A 16 18.23 71.01 12.59
C LYS A 16 19.49 71.68 12.03
N HIS A 17 20.56 70.93 11.80
CA HIS A 17 21.83 71.48 11.29
C HIS A 17 22.04 71.22 9.79
N LEU A 18 21.09 70.57 9.13
CA LEU A 18 21.16 70.24 7.71
C LEU A 18 20.70 71.43 6.85
N PRO A 19 21.41 71.79 5.77
CA PRO A 19 20.95 72.83 4.85
C PRO A 19 19.60 72.44 4.22
N THR A 20 18.78 73.45 3.93
CA THR A 20 17.37 73.28 3.52
C THR A 20 17.20 72.44 2.24
N GLU A 21 18.18 72.48 1.34
CA GLU A 21 18.18 71.67 0.11
C GLU A 21 18.44 70.19 0.40
N GLU A 22 19.40 69.84 1.26
CA GLU A 22 19.67 68.45 1.65
C GLU A 22 18.49 67.82 2.41
N LEU A 23 17.79 68.62 3.22
CA LEU A 23 16.58 68.19 3.93
C LEU A 23 15.42 67.89 2.97
N ARG A 24 15.28 68.68 1.90
CA ARG A 24 14.29 68.45 0.83
C ARG A 24 14.60 67.15 0.06
N ASP A 25 15.86 66.91 -0.27
CA ASP A 25 16.28 65.69 -0.96
C ASP A 25 16.10 64.43 -0.09
N LEU A 26 16.42 64.51 1.21
CA LEU A 26 16.17 63.42 2.16
C LEU A 26 14.67 63.10 2.27
N MET A 27 13.81 64.11 2.39
CA MET A 27 12.36 63.91 2.42
C MET A 27 11.84 63.27 1.13
N LYS A 28 12.37 63.68 -0.02
CA LYS A 28 12.00 63.11 -1.32
C LYS A 28 12.44 61.64 -1.44
N ASN A 29 13.64 61.31 -0.96
CA ASN A 29 14.16 59.94 -0.96
C ASN A 29 13.32 59.04 -0.04
N ILE A 30 13.00 59.49 1.17
CA ILE A 30 12.13 58.75 2.10
C ILE A 30 10.73 58.55 1.50
N ALA A 31 10.15 59.59 0.88
CA ALA A 31 8.85 59.48 0.23
C ALA A 31 8.88 58.46 -0.93
N SER A 32 9.95 58.47 -1.73
CA SER A 32 10.15 57.51 -2.81
C SER A 32 10.34 56.08 -2.29
N GLU A 33 11.08 55.90 -1.20
CA GLU A 33 11.29 54.59 -0.58
C GLU A 33 9.98 54.06 0.04
N GLN A 34 9.21 54.93 0.70
CA GLN A 34 7.90 54.59 1.22
C GLN A 34 6.95 54.16 0.11
N GLU A 35 6.90 54.91 -1.00
CA GLU A 35 6.08 54.56 -2.16
C GLU A 35 6.50 53.21 -2.77
N MET A 36 7.80 52.97 -2.90
CA MET A 36 8.35 51.70 -3.38
C MET A 36 7.95 50.52 -2.47
N LEU A 37 8.10 50.69 -1.15
CA LEU A 37 7.76 49.65 -0.17
C LEU A 37 6.24 49.39 -0.13
N LEU A 38 5.42 50.43 -0.23
CA LEU A 38 3.96 50.30 -0.31
C LEU A 38 3.55 49.57 -1.59
N ALA A 39 4.15 49.91 -2.74
CA ALA A 39 3.89 49.22 -4.00
C ALA A 39 4.31 47.74 -3.93
N ALA A 40 5.48 47.44 -3.35
CA ALA A 40 5.97 46.08 -3.18
C ALA A 40 5.08 45.27 -2.23
N ASN A 41 4.68 45.84 -1.10
CA ASN A 41 3.79 45.19 -0.15
C ASN A 41 2.41 44.92 -0.77
N LYS A 42 1.85 45.90 -1.50
CA LYS A 42 0.60 45.74 -2.23
C LYS A 42 0.68 44.63 -3.27
N SER A 43 1.74 44.60 -4.08
CA SER A 43 1.95 43.54 -5.07
C SER A 43 2.07 42.17 -4.41
N LEU A 44 2.77 42.07 -3.27
CA LEU A 44 2.91 40.81 -2.53
C LEU A 44 1.58 40.37 -1.93
N ALA A 45 0.78 41.30 -1.38
CA ALA A 45 -0.54 41.01 -0.85
C ALA A 45 -1.48 40.52 -1.97
N GLU A 46 -1.50 41.20 -3.12
CA GLU A 46 -2.28 40.78 -4.30
C GLU A 46 -1.85 39.41 -4.81
N PHE A 47 -0.54 39.13 -4.85
CA PHE A 47 -0.02 37.82 -5.21
C PHE A 47 -0.45 36.74 -4.21
N ASN A 48 -0.33 36.99 -2.90
CA ASN A 48 -0.76 36.06 -1.85
C ASN A 48 -2.27 35.78 -1.94
N LEU A 49 -3.10 36.81 -2.14
CA LEU A 49 -4.53 36.68 -2.37
C LEU A 49 -4.85 35.85 -3.63
N SER A 50 -4.01 35.96 -4.68
CA SER A 50 -4.16 35.15 -5.89
C SER A 50 -3.80 33.65 -5.69
N LEU A 51 -2.97 33.34 -4.69
CA LEU A 51 -2.55 31.98 -4.38
C LEU A 51 -3.54 31.25 -3.47
N GLU A 52 -4.21 31.98 -2.58
CA GLU A 52 -5.22 31.44 -1.68
C GLU A 52 -6.27 30.55 -2.36
N PRO A 53 -6.94 30.96 -3.47
CA PRO A 53 -7.92 30.11 -4.14
C PRO A 53 -7.29 28.84 -4.73
N LYS A 54 -6.07 28.93 -5.27
CA LYS A 54 -5.36 27.77 -5.84
C LYS A 54 -5.01 26.76 -4.75
N LEU A 55 -4.54 27.25 -3.61
CA LEU A 55 -4.18 26.41 -2.46
C LEU A 55 -5.42 25.79 -1.82
N SER A 56 -6.51 26.55 -1.71
CA SER A 56 -7.81 26.06 -1.25
C SER A 56 -8.34 24.95 -2.16
N GLN A 57 -8.33 25.17 -3.48
CA GLN A 57 -8.74 24.17 -4.46
C GLN A 57 -7.86 22.91 -4.42
N ALA A 58 -6.53 23.06 -4.32
CA ALA A 58 -5.61 21.92 -4.22
C ALA A 58 -5.86 21.09 -2.95
N LYS A 59 -6.10 21.75 -1.80
CA LYS A 59 -6.48 21.08 -0.55
C LYS A 59 -7.80 20.33 -0.70
N GLN A 60 -8.82 20.96 -1.27
CA GLN A 60 -10.12 20.31 -1.49
C GLN A 60 -9.99 19.08 -2.38
N ASN A 61 -9.25 19.20 -3.49
CA ASN A 61 -8.99 18.08 -4.40
C ASN A 61 -8.25 16.93 -3.70
N LEU A 62 -7.29 17.25 -2.83
CA LEU A 62 -6.57 16.25 -2.07
C LEU A 62 -7.50 15.50 -1.11
N ILE A 63 -8.34 16.23 -0.38
CA ILE A 63 -9.33 15.65 0.55
C ILE A 63 -10.27 14.72 -0.22
N THR A 64 -10.87 15.19 -1.31
CA THR A 64 -11.80 14.38 -2.12
C THR A 64 -11.13 13.13 -2.68
N LYS A 65 -9.88 13.21 -3.16
CA LYS A 65 -9.15 12.03 -3.64
C LYS A 65 -8.85 11.05 -2.51
N TYR A 66 -8.51 11.54 -1.33
CA TYR A 66 -8.24 10.70 -0.16
C TYR A 66 -9.52 9.98 0.31
N GLU A 67 -10.64 10.70 0.37
CA GLU A 67 -11.95 10.13 0.69
C GLU A 67 -12.37 9.06 -0.32
N ALA A 68 -12.23 9.33 -1.63
CA ALA A 68 -12.51 8.35 -2.67
C ALA A 68 -11.61 7.11 -2.55
N ALA A 69 -10.31 7.29 -2.28
CA ALA A 69 -9.38 6.18 -2.07
C ALA A 69 -9.75 5.34 -0.82
N ALA A 70 -10.18 6.00 0.26
CA ALA A 70 -10.66 5.31 1.46
C ALA A 70 -11.92 4.47 1.17
N GLN A 71 -12.89 5.03 0.43
CA GLN A 71 -14.10 4.32 0.01
C GLN A 71 -13.77 3.11 -0.89
N LEU A 72 -12.90 3.28 -1.89
CA LEU A 72 -12.45 2.16 -2.73
C LEU A 72 -11.73 1.08 -1.91
N THR A 73 -10.94 1.48 -0.93
CA THR A 73 -10.23 0.53 -0.05
C THR A 73 -11.22 -0.26 0.79
N GLU A 74 -12.27 0.39 1.31
CA GLU A 74 -13.35 -0.27 2.03
C GLU A 74 -14.09 -1.25 1.12
N GLU A 75 -14.47 -0.85 -0.10
CA GLU A 75 -15.14 -1.70 -1.09
C GLU A 75 -14.29 -2.92 -1.49
N VAL A 76 -12.99 -2.73 -1.68
CA VAL A 76 -12.06 -3.84 -1.95
C VAL A 76 -11.97 -4.78 -0.75
N ASN A 77 -11.94 -4.25 0.47
CA ASN A 77 -11.90 -5.07 1.68
C ASN A 77 -13.20 -5.85 1.90
N THR A 78 -14.36 -5.26 1.62
CA THR A 78 -15.65 -5.97 1.70
C THR A 78 -15.72 -7.07 0.65
N MET A 79 -15.36 -6.78 -0.60
CA MET A 79 -15.34 -7.76 -1.69
C MET A 79 -14.34 -8.89 -1.40
N LYS A 80 -13.17 -8.56 -0.84
CA LYS A 80 -12.20 -9.56 -0.40
C LYS A 80 -12.77 -10.41 0.74
N GLY A 81 -13.43 -9.81 1.73
CA GLY A 81 -14.09 -10.54 2.81
C GLY A 81 -15.15 -11.53 2.31
N GLU A 82 -15.96 -11.12 1.32
CA GLU A 82 -16.94 -12.01 0.68
C GLU A 82 -16.26 -13.14 -0.10
N MET A 83 -15.21 -12.83 -0.86
CA MET A 83 -14.40 -13.82 -1.57
C MET A 83 -13.75 -14.81 -0.61
N ASP A 84 -13.12 -14.33 0.46
CA ASP A 84 -12.45 -15.16 1.48
C ASP A 84 -13.47 -16.02 2.24
N SER A 85 -14.69 -15.52 2.47
CA SER A 85 -15.75 -16.31 3.12
C SER A 85 -16.26 -17.45 2.23
N THR A 86 -16.23 -17.27 0.90
CA THR A 86 -16.66 -18.28 -0.08
C THR A 86 -15.51 -19.23 -0.44
N SER A 87 -14.32 -18.70 -0.66
CA SER A 87 -13.11 -19.46 -1.00
C SER A 87 -12.51 -20.17 0.22
N GLY A 88 -12.61 -19.59 1.41
CA GLY A 88 -12.14 -20.17 2.66
C GLY A 88 -12.93 -21.41 3.10
N GLN A 89 -14.18 -21.56 2.63
CA GLN A 89 -14.96 -22.79 2.82
C GLN A 89 -14.36 -23.98 2.05
N TYR A 90 -13.59 -23.72 0.99
CA TYR A 90 -13.12 -24.73 0.05
C TYR A 90 -11.64 -24.54 -0.28
N THR A 91 -10.78 -24.42 0.74
CA THR A 91 -9.34 -24.47 0.48
C THR A 91 -8.98 -25.81 -0.15
N ALA A 92 -7.95 -25.84 -1.00
CA ALA A 92 -7.55 -27.05 -1.69
C ALA A 92 -7.21 -28.20 -0.72
N ASP A 93 -6.61 -27.86 0.42
CA ASP A 93 -6.33 -28.81 1.52
C ASP A 93 -7.62 -29.37 2.13
N THR A 94 -8.63 -28.51 2.36
CA THR A 94 -9.94 -28.96 2.89
C THR A 94 -10.64 -29.89 1.89
N LEU A 95 -10.62 -29.54 0.60
CA LEU A 95 -11.21 -30.37 -0.46
C LEU A 95 -10.48 -31.72 -0.60
N GLN A 96 -9.15 -31.74 -0.47
CA GLN A 96 -8.37 -32.97 -0.47
C GLN A 96 -8.74 -33.86 0.72
N ALA A 97 -8.80 -33.30 1.93
CA ALA A 97 -9.17 -34.04 3.13
C ALA A 97 -10.58 -34.65 2.99
N LEU A 98 -11.57 -33.86 2.54
CA LEU A 98 -12.93 -34.34 2.28
C LEU A 98 -12.96 -35.49 1.26
N LEU A 99 -12.17 -35.39 0.19
CA LEU A 99 -12.09 -36.44 -0.83
C LEU A 99 -11.43 -37.71 -0.30
N GLN A 100 -10.41 -37.59 0.56
CA GLN A 100 -9.78 -38.73 1.24
C GLN A 100 -10.76 -39.41 2.20
N THR A 101 -11.50 -38.64 3.00
CA THR A 101 -12.56 -39.17 3.87
C THR A 101 -13.61 -39.92 3.05
N ALA A 102 -14.14 -39.32 1.98
CA ALA A 102 -15.12 -39.96 1.11
C ALA A 102 -14.57 -41.17 0.33
N ALA A 103 -13.25 -41.29 0.16
CA ALA A 103 -12.60 -42.48 -0.40
C ALA A 103 -12.51 -43.60 0.64
N HIS A 104 -12.23 -43.25 1.90
CA HIS A 104 -12.17 -44.22 2.99
C HIS A 104 -13.56 -44.75 3.36
N GLU A 105 -14.57 -43.88 3.44
CA GLU A 105 -15.96 -44.26 3.72
C GLU A 105 -16.48 -45.29 2.70
N ILE A 106 -16.27 -45.06 1.41
CA ILE A 106 -16.70 -46.01 0.37
C ILE A 106 -15.87 -47.29 0.37
N GLU A 107 -14.62 -47.25 0.84
CA GLU A 107 -13.80 -48.45 1.01
C GLU A 107 -14.34 -49.32 2.16
N GLU A 108 -14.68 -48.70 3.29
CA GLU A 108 -15.36 -49.36 4.41
C GLU A 108 -16.72 -49.94 3.99
N GLU A 109 -17.52 -49.19 3.21
CA GLU A 109 -18.78 -49.73 2.64
C GLU A 109 -18.53 -50.97 1.77
N THR A 110 -17.45 -50.99 0.98
CA THR A 110 -17.11 -52.19 0.19
C THR A 110 -16.67 -53.37 1.06
N GLU A 111 -16.00 -53.13 2.18
CA GLU A 111 -15.64 -54.17 3.14
C GLU A 111 -16.88 -54.74 3.83
N ASN A 112 -17.81 -53.87 4.23
CA ASN A 112 -19.10 -54.28 4.81
C ASN A 112 -19.93 -55.12 3.82
N LEU A 113 -19.94 -54.77 2.52
CA LEU A 113 -20.57 -55.61 1.51
C LEU A 113 -19.93 -57.01 1.44
N VAL A 114 -18.61 -57.11 1.54
CA VAL A 114 -17.92 -58.41 1.56
C VAL A 114 -18.32 -59.22 2.80
N LEU A 115 -18.40 -58.59 3.97
CA LEU A 115 -18.83 -59.26 5.20
C LEU A 115 -20.28 -59.78 5.10
N SER A 116 -21.23 -58.94 4.69
CA SER A 116 -22.63 -59.35 4.49
C SER A 116 -22.77 -60.47 3.45
N PHE A 117 -21.93 -60.49 2.41
CA PHE A 117 -21.90 -61.61 1.46
C PHE A 117 -21.40 -62.91 2.11
N LEU A 118 -20.36 -62.86 2.94
CA LEU A 118 -19.85 -64.03 3.66
C LEU A 118 -20.86 -64.58 4.67
N ASP A 119 -21.66 -63.70 5.28
CA ASP A 119 -22.76 -64.05 6.18
C ASP A 119 -24.03 -64.52 5.44
N LYS A 120 -23.99 -64.56 4.10
CA LYS A 120 -25.08 -64.98 3.20
C LYS A 120 -26.34 -64.10 3.31
N GLU A 121 -26.16 -62.82 3.64
CA GLU A 121 -27.26 -61.85 3.74
C GLU A 121 -27.74 -61.34 2.38
N GLN A 122 -26.92 -61.51 1.32
CA GLN A 122 -27.21 -61.11 -0.05
C GLN A 122 -26.88 -62.23 -1.04
N ASP A 123 -27.53 -62.23 -2.21
CA ASP A 123 -27.21 -63.18 -3.28
C ASP A 123 -25.97 -62.75 -4.08
N VAL A 124 -25.49 -63.65 -4.95
CA VAL A 124 -24.25 -63.43 -5.71
C VAL A 124 -24.39 -62.31 -6.75
N ASP A 125 -25.55 -62.21 -7.40
CA ASP A 125 -25.76 -61.24 -8.48
C ASP A 125 -25.93 -59.82 -7.93
N GLU A 126 -26.64 -59.68 -6.80
CA GLU A 126 -26.78 -58.45 -6.03
C GLU A 126 -25.42 -57.98 -5.50
N PHE A 127 -24.65 -58.87 -4.86
CA PHE A 127 -23.31 -58.57 -4.39
C PHE A 127 -22.39 -58.08 -5.51
N LEU A 128 -22.33 -58.81 -6.64
CA LEU A 128 -21.45 -58.45 -7.75
C LEU A 128 -21.81 -57.08 -8.34
N SER A 129 -23.10 -56.79 -8.48
CA SER A 129 -23.58 -55.50 -8.98
C SER A 129 -23.15 -54.34 -8.08
N GLU A 130 -23.42 -54.43 -6.78
CA GLU A 130 -23.12 -53.36 -5.83
C GLU A 130 -21.62 -53.23 -5.56
N PHE A 131 -20.93 -54.35 -5.32
CA PHE A 131 -19.50 -54.36 -5.02
C PHE A 131 -18.68 -53.77 -6.17
N LEU A 132 -18.91 -54.20 -7.42
CA LEU A 132 -18.15 -53.69 -8.56
C LEU A 132 -18.38 -52.19 -8.76
N SER A 133 -19.62 -51.73 -8.59
CA SER A 133 -19.97 -50.31 -8.69
C SER A 133 -19.28 -49.46 -7.61
N LYS A 134 -19.38 -49.88 -6.34
CA LYS A 134 -18.76 -49.17 -5.21
C LYS A 134 -17.24 -49.25 -5.26
N ARG A 135 -16.65 -50.42 -5.57
CA ARG A 135 -15.20 -50.61 -5.68
C ARG A 135 -14.59 -49.76 -6.80
N LYS A 136 -15.28 -49.64 -7.94
CA LYS A 136 -14.89 -48.71 -9.00
C LYS A 136 -14.88 -47.26 -8.50
N THR A 137 -15.91 -46.86 -7.76
CA THR A 137 -16.01 -45.52 -7.18
C THR A 137 -14.91 -45.25 -6.15
N ALA A 138 -14.63 -46.21 -5.28
CA ALA A 138 -13.53 -46.15 -4.31
C ALA A 138 -12.18 -45.91 -4.97
N HIS A 139 -11.83 -46.73 -5.97
CA HIS A 139 -10.58 -46.57 -6.72
C HIS A 139 -10.50 -45.23 -7.45
N LEU A 140 -11.60 -44.77 -8.06
CA LEU A 140 -11.64 -43.46 -8.70
C LEU A 140 -11.41 -42.31 -7.71
N ARG A 141 -12.01 -42.37 -6.51
CA ARG A 141 -11.81 -41.34 -5.47
C ARG A 141 -10.38 -41.36 -4.95
N ARG A 142 -9.81 -42.54 -4.67
CA ARG A 142 -8.40 -42.69 -4.25
C ARG A 142 -7.43 -42.07 -5.26
N ILE A 143 -7.56 -42.43 -6.54
CA ILE A 143 -6.70 -41.90 -7.61
C ILE A 143 -6.87 -40.38 -7.74
N LYS A 144 -8.09 -39.85 -7.62
CA LYS A 144 -8.32 -38.40 -7.65
C LYS A 144 -7.69 -37.69 -6.46
N ALA A 145 -7.75 -38.27 -5.26
CA ALA A 145 -7.11 -37.71 -4.07
C ALA A 145 -5.58 -37.65 -4.24
N GLU A 146 -4.95 -38.75 -4.67
CA GLU A 146 -3.51 -38.79 -4.99
C GLU A 146 -3.14 -37.77 -6.07
N LYS A 147 -4.00 -37.60 -7.08
CA LYS A 147 -3.71 -36.66 -8.16
C LYS A 147 -3.78 -35.20 -7.72
N ILE A 148 -4.71 -34.87 -6.83
CA ILE A 148 -4.82 -33.52 -6.25
C ILE A 148 -3.60 -33.23 -5.38
N GLU A 149 -3.17 -34.20 -4.57
CA GLU A 149 -1.95 -34.10 -3.76
C GLU A 149 -0.70 -33.81 -4.62
N ASP A 150 -0.54 -34.56 -5.72
CA ASP A 150 0.52 -34.32 -6.72
C ASP A 150 0.49 -32.89 -7.28
N ILE A 151 -0.69 -32.35 -7.56
CA ILE A 151 -0.85 -31.00 -8.13
C ILE A 151 -0.48 -29.94 -7.08
N LEU A 152 -0.95 -30.10 -5.85
CA LEU A 152 -0.63 -29.20 -4.74
C LEU A 152 0.87 -29.15 -4.44
N ASN A 153 1.52 -30.32 -4.39
CA ASN A 153 2.98 -30.44 -4.17
C ASN A 153 3.81 -29.82 -5.31
N LYS A 154 3.31 -29.86 -6.55
CA LYS A 154 3.97 -29.20 -7.70
C LYS A 154 3.76 -27.69 -7.68
N GLN A 155 2.60 -27.21 -7.27
CA GLN A 155 2.34 -25.76 -7.14
C GLN A 155 3.21 -25.14 -6.05
N SER A 156 3.37 -25.80 -4.90
CA SER A 156 4.27 -25.31 -3.83
C SER A 156 5.74 -25.27 -4.26
N SER A 157 6.18 -26.25 -5.06
CA SER A 157 7.54 -26.29 -5.62
C SER A 157 7.80 -25.26 -6.73
N ALA A 158 6.76 -24.78 -7.42
CA ALA A 158 6.90 -23.73 -8.44
C ALA A 158 6.96 -22.31 -7.83
N HIS A 159 6.37 -22.11 -6.65
CA HIS A 159 6.41 -20.82 -5.93
C HIS A 159 7.69 -20.62 -5.10
N SER A 160 8.53 -21.66 -4.96
CA SER A 160 9.83 -21.60 -4.30
C SER A 160 11.00 -21.42 -5.28
N ALA A 161 10.75 -20.88 -6.49
CA ALA A 161 11.82 -20.37 -7.32
C ALA A 161 12.60 -19.31 -6.53
N PRO A 162 13.92 -19.50 -6.27
CA PRO A 162 14.71 -18.47 -5.63
C PRO A 162 14.70 -17.27 -6.58
N TYR A 163 14.12 -16.15 -6.12
CA TYR A 163 14.33 -14.87 -6.76
C TYR A 163 15.82 -14.73 -7.07
N PRO A 164 16.22 -14.40 -8.33
CA PRO A 164 17.62 -14.21 -8.63
C PRO A 164 18.16 -13.14 -7.68
N ALA A 165 19.15 -13.53 -6.88
CA ALA A 165 19.83 -12.64 -5.97
C ALA A 165 20.29 -11.40 -6.75
N GLN A 166 19.91 -10.21 -6.26
CA GLN A 166 20.36 -8.96 -6.85
C GLN A 166 21.90 -8.96 -6.91
N PRO A 167 22.51 -8.61 -8.06
CA PRO A 167 23.96 -8.60 -8.16
C PRO A 167 24.55 -7.62 -7.14
N PRO A 168 25.65 -7.99 -6.46
CA PRO A 168 26.31 -7.09 -5.53
C PRO A 168 26.78 -5.83 -6.27
N ALA A 169 26.51 -4.67 -5.69
CA ALA A 169 26.98 -3.38 -6.20
C ALA A 169 28.52 -3.39 -6.23
N SER A 170 29.09 -3.68 -7.40
CA SER A 170 30.52 -3.59 -7.62
C SER A 170 30.92 -2.11 -7.55
N GLY A 171 31.66 -1.75 -6.50
CA GLY A 171 32.31 -0.45 -6.39
C GLY A 171 33.24 -0.24 -7.59
N GLY A 172 32.82 0.63 -8.51
CA GLY A 172 33.62 1.09 -9.64
C GLY A 172 34.01 2.55 -9.40
N ALA A 173 35.28 2.78 -9.07
CA ALA A 173 35.91 4.07 -9.14
C ALA A 173 36.10 4.47 -10.62
N GLY A 174 35.77 5.72 -11.00
CA GLY A 174 36.18 6.25 -12.31
C GLY A 174 35.36 7.41 -12.87
N TYR A 175 35.75 8.64 -12.49
CA TYR A 175 35.76 9.89 -13.27
C TYR A 175 34.62 10.24 -14.24
N GLY A 176 33.89 11.32 -13.91
CA GLY A 176 33.15 12.16 -14.85
C GLY A 176 32.50 13.36 -14.13
N PRO A 177 32.77 14.63 -14.52
CA PRO A 177 32.27 15.78 -13.78
C PRO A 177 30.91 16.21 -14.31
N ASN A 178 29.87 16.15 -13.47
CA ASN A 178 28.79 17.13 -13.59
C ASN A 178 28.12 17.36 -12.23
N GLN A 179 28.34 18.57 -11.72
CA GLN A 179 27.89 19.09 -10.45
C GLN A 179 26.45 19.58 -10.57
N TRP A 180 25.51 18.88 -9.95
CA TRP A 180 24.24 19.46 -9.50
C TRP A 180 24.00 18.95 -8.07
N SER A 181 24.52 19.71 -7.10
CA SER A 181 24.37 19.43 -5.67
C SER A 181 22.95 19.81 -5.22
N SER A 182 22.16 18.81 -4.86
CA SER A 182 20.87 19.00 -4.17
C SER A 182 21.12 19.10 -2.66
N PRO A 183 20.53 20.06 -1.92
CA PRO A 183 20.95 20.41 -0.56
C PRO A 183 20.15 19.65 0.50
N TYR A 184 20.14 18.31 0.43
CA TYR A 184 19.51 17.50 1.48
C TYR A 184 20.43 16.36 1.93
N PRO A 185 20.69 16.22 3.25
CA PRO A 185 21.46 15.10 3.77
C PRO A 185 20.64 13.81 3.64
N THR A 186 21.08 12.89 2.78
CA THR A 186 20.56 11.53 2.71
C THR A 186 21.09 10.71 3.89
N GLN A 187 20.44 10.85 5.04
CA GLN A 187 20.58 9.89 6.14
C GLN A 187 19.54 8.78 5.96
N PRO A 188 19.87 7.50 6.18
CA PRO A 188 18.91 6.42 6.12
C PRO A 188 17.96 6.54 7.32
N MET A 189 16.76 7.08 7.11
CA MET A 189 15.72 7.10 8.13
C MET A 189 15.15 5.70 8.30
N ASN A 190 15.60 5.02 9.36
CA ASN A 190 15.04 3.77 9.83
C ASN A 190 13.70 4.07 10.52
N MET A 191 12.59 4.10 9.77
CA MET A 191 11.27 4.25 10.37
C MET A 191 10.85 2.94 11.06
N PRO A 192 10.51 2.96 12.36
CA PRO A 192 9.99 1.78 13.05
C PRO A 192 8.55 1.50 12.62
N MET A 193 8.28 0.25 12.23
CA MET A 193 6.95 -0.26 11.93
C MET A 193 6.07 -0.27 13.20
N PRO A 194 4.83 0.24 13.16
CA PRO A 194 3.89 0.12 14.27
C PRO A 194 3.52 -1.35 14.52
N GLY A 195 3.79 -1.82 15.75
CA GLY A 195 3.45 -3.16 16.20
C GLY A 195 1.95 -3.35 16.39
N TYR A 196 1.48 -4.53 16.01
CA TYR A 196 0.19 -5.07 16.43
C TYR A 196 0.35 -5.72 17.82
N HIS A 197 -0.48 -5.29 18.77
CA HIS A 197 -0.85 -6.03 19.97
C HIS A 197 -2.37 -6.18 19.98
#